data_AF-A0A6N9ISP7-F1
#
_entry.id   AF-A0A6N9ISP7-F1
#
_cell.length_a   1.000
_cell.length_b   1.000
_cell.length_c   1.000
_cell.angle_alpha   90.00
_cell.angle_beta   90.00
_cell.angle_gamma   90.00
#
_symmetry.space_group_name_H-M   'P 1'
#
loop_
_entity.id
_entity.type
_entity.pdbx_description
1 polymer ?
#
loop_
_entity_poly.entity_id
_entity_poly.type
_entity_poly.pdbx_seq_one_letter_code
_entity_poly.pdbx_strand_id
1 'polypeptide(L)'
;METSHIDLAILNYAANNICLDADRGEASTFIYCFDSIATQIAALLEKLGFTTEIKEHNSYVIKSIEGTMVKLNIDFTTPKQNKITSSLPIEILTATEAKKLADDNKVNAEAIKSIEKERNKGFETHDVRFLTLDRDKVHLNSGFLDYLLNTEVGPYADDKTVTFKIKNRSTYDY
;
A
#
# COMPACT_ATOMS: atom_id res chain seq x y z
N MET A 1 18.48 26.28 -9.74
CA MET A 1 18.20 24.88 -9.34
C MET A 1 17.44 24.28 -10.50
N GLU A 2 18.13 23.60 -11.41
CA GLU A 2 17.45 22.85 -12.47
C GLU A 2 16.55 21.83 -11.78
N THR A 3 15.25 21.93 -11.99
CA THR A 3 14.31 20.88 -11.64
C THR A 3 14.70 19.69 -12.51
N SER A 4 15.44 18.74 -11.94
CA SER A 4 15.56 17.41 -12.53
C SER A 4 14.15 16.95 -12.92
N HIS A 5 14.00 16.40 -14.13
CA HIS A 5 12.71 15.89 -14.57
C HIS A 5 12.25 14.84 -13.57
N ILE A 6 11.34 15.22 -12.67
CA ILE A 6 10.72 14.30 -11.73
C ILE A 6 9.93 13.31 -12.58
N ASP A 7 10.19 12.01 -12.37
CA ASP A 7 9.41 10.96 -13.00
C ASP A 7 7.99 10.98 -12.41
N LEU A 8 7.07 11.60 -13.16
CA LEU A 8 5.67 11.74 -12.76
C LEU A 8 4.96 10.38 -12.69
N ALA A 9 5.42 9.37 -13.44
CA ALA A 9 4.81 8.04 -13.39
C ALA A 9 5.16 7.35 -12.07
N ILE A 10 6.41 7.42 -11.64
CA ILE A 10 6.82 6.85 -10.34
C ILE A 10 6.26 7.67 -9.17
N LEU A 11 6.14 9.00 -9.31
CA LEU A 11 5.49 9.82 -8.29
C LEU A 11 3.98 9.48 -8.15
N ASN A 12 3.28 9.31 -9.26
CA ASN A 12 1.88 8.87 -9.26
C ASN A 12 1.73 7.47 -8.66
N TYR A 13 2.67 6.57 -8.97
CA TYR A 13 2.72 5.24 -8.38
C TYR A 13 2.91 5.32 -6.86
N ALA A 14 3.81 6.16 -6.36
CA ALA A 14 3.99 6.38 -4.92
C ALA A 14 2.69 6.92 -4.27
N ALA A 15 2.05 7.92 -4.89
CA ALA A 15 0.82 8.52 -4.40
C ALA A 15 -0.31 7.48 -4.27
N ASN A 16 -0.50 6.65 -5.30
CA ASN A 16 -1.50 5.58 -5.27
C ASN A 16 -1.22 4.56 -4.17
N ASN A 17 0.03 4.14 -3.99
CA ASN A 17 0.38 3.19 -2.93
C ASN A 17 0.14 3.78 -1.53
N ILE A 18 0.45 5.06 -1.30
CA ILE A 18 0.14 5.75 -0.04
C ILE A 18 -1.37 5.70 0.24
N CYS A 19 -2.21 6.06 -0.75
CA CYS A 19 -3.66 6.05 -0.59
C CYS A 19 -4.19 4.63 -0.33
N LEU A 20 -3.75 3.64 -1.10
CA LEU A 20 -4.21 2.25 -0.96
C LEU A 20 -3.80 1.65 0.38
N ASP A 21 -2.56 1.86 0.84
CA ASP A 21 -2.10 1.33 2.12
C ASP A 21 -2.76 2.06 3.30
N ALA A 22 -2.98 3.38 3.21
CA ALA A 22 -3.79 4.08 4.21
C ALA A 22 -5.25 3.59 4.23
N ASP A 23 -5.87 3.32 3.08
CA ASP A 23 -7.21 2.72 3.01
C ASP A 23 -7.27 1.31 3.64
N ARG A 24 -6.17 0.55 3.56
CA ARG A 24 -6.02 -0.74 4.23
C ARG A 24 -5.82 -0.60 5.74
N GLY A 25 -5.60 0.61 6.25
CA GLY A 25 -5.30 0.88 7.66
C GLY A 25 -3.81 0.76 8.00
N GLU A 26 -2.93 0.74 7.00
CA GLU A 26 -1.48 0.69 7.17
C GLU A 26 -0.89 2.11 7.25
N ALA A 27 0.13 2.28 8.09
CA ALA A 27 0.76 3.59 8.36
C ALA A 27 2.06 3.82 7.55
N SER A 28 2.36 2.92 6.62
CA SER A 28 3.55 2.98 5.78
C SER A 28 3.33 2.21 4.47
N THR A 29 4.10 2.58 3.45
CA THR A 29 4.15 1.87 2.17
C THR A 29 5.58 1.80 1.65
N PHE A 30 5.79 1.12 0.53
CA PHE A 30 7.06 1.14 -0.18
C PHE A 30 6.89 1.02 -1.68
N ILE A 31 7.87 1.53 -2.43
CA ILE A 31 7.97 1.32 -3.88
C ILE A 31 9.37 0.86 -4.27
N TYR A 32 9.47 0.19 -5.42
CA TYR A 32 10.75 -0.12 -6.05
C TYR A 32 10.99 0.84 -7.22
N CYS A 33 12.16 1.47 -7.26
CA CYS A 33 12.58 2.37 -8.33
C CYS A 33 14.11 2.46 -8.37
N PHE A 34 14.68 3.14 -9.36
CA PHE A 34 16.12 3.41 -9.38
C PHE A 34 16.51 4.47 -8.33
N ASP A 35 17.69 4.36 -7.74
CA ASP A 35 18.24 5.24 -6.71
C ASP A 35 18.19 6.74 -7.08
N SER A 36 18.49 7.07 -8.33
CA SER A 36 18.41 8.45 -8.87
C SER A 36 16.98 9.00 -8.84
N ILE A 37 15.97 8.16 -9.08
CA ILE A 37 14.54 8.51 -9.02
C ILE A 37 14.08 8.54 -7.56
N ALA A 38 14.47 7.55 -6.75
CA ALA A 38 14.12 7.44 -5.34
C ALA A 38 14.52 8.70 -4.56
N THR A 39 15.73 9.22 -4.82
CA THR A 39 16.24 10.43 -4.17
C THR A 39 15.39 11.66 -4.49
N GLN A 40 14.92 11.79 -5.74
CA GLN A 40 14.08 12.91 -6.16
C GLN A 40 12.68 12.85 -5.54
N ILE A 41 12.07 11.66 -5.52
CA ILE A 41 10.73 11.45 -4.95
C ILE A 41 10.74 11.59 -3.43
N ALA A 42 11.76 11.04 -2.76
CA ALA A 42 11.93 11.16 -1.31
C ALA A 42 11.92 12.63 -0.87
N ALA A 43 12.68 13.49 -1.53
CA ALA A 43 12.73 14.92 -1.21
C ALA A 43 11.39 15.65 -1.36
N LEU A 44 10.49 15.19 -2.25
CA LEU A 44 9.13 15.73 -2.38
C LEU A 44 8.21 15.22 -1.28
N LEU A 45 8.26 13.92 -1.00
CA LEU A 45 7.45 13.30 0.06
C LEU A 45 7.83 13.84 1.44
N GLU A 46 9.11 14.07 1.72
CA GLU A 46 9.55 14.67 2.98
C GLU A 46 8.97 16.08 3.16
N LYS A 47 8.81 16.88 2.09
CA LYS A 47 8.13 18.19 2.17
C LYS A 47 6.65 18.04 2.51
N LEU A 48 6.00 16.95 2.10
CA LEU A 48 4.61 16.61 2.45
C LEU A 48 4.48 16.00 3.86
N GLY A 49 5.58 15.89 4.60
CA GLY A 49 5.61 15.47 6.00
C GLY A 49 5.89 13.97 6.21
N PHE A 50 6.17 13.23 5.13
CA PHE A 50 6.53 11.81 5.23
C PHE A 50 7.96 11.64 5.78
N THR A 51 8.23 10.50 6.39
CA THR A 51 9.60 10.02 6.63
C THR A 51 9.94 9.01 5.55
N THR A 52 11.06 9.19 4.86
CA THR A 52 11.48 8.29 3.79
C THR A 52 12.81 7.63 4.10
N GLU A 53 12.98 6.39 3.65
CA GLU A 53 14.22 5.63 3.79
C GLU A 53 14.49 4.84 2.51
N ILE A 54 15.67 5.05 1.92
CA ILE A 54 16.12 4.31 0.74
C ILE A 54 16.99 3.14 1.21
N LYS A 55 16.59 1.93 0.83
CA LYS A 55 17.33 0.70 1.12
C LYS A 55 17.74 0.01 -0.18
N GLU A 56 18.94 -0.56 -0.18
CA GLU A 56 19.37 -1.45 -1.27
C GLU A 56 18.41 -2.64 -1.37
N HIS A 57 18.06 -3.00 -2.61
CA HIS A 57 17.26 -4.19 -2.84
C HIS A 57 18.15 -5.43 -2.81
N ASN A 58 18.17 -6.12 -1.65
CA ASN A 58 19.02 -7.29 -1.38
C ASN A 58 18.76 -8.54 -2.25
N SER A 59 17.89 -8.46 -3.27
CA SER A 59 17.71 -9.56 -4.24
C SER A 59 18.63 -9.36 -5.45
N TYR A 60 18.24 -9.88 -6.63
CA TYR A 60 18.97 -9.64 -7.87
C TYR A 60 19.15 -8.13 -8.11
N VAL A 61 20.41 -7.71 -8.16
CA VAL A 61 20.79 -6.32 -8.40
C VAL A 61 20.53 -6.00 -9.87
N ILE A 62 19.45 -5.27 -10.13
CA ILE A 62 19.14 -4.74 -11.46
C ILE A 62 19.84 -3.38 -11.59
N LYS A 63 20.79 -3.28 -12.52
CA LYS A 63 21.49 -2.04 -12.85
C LYS A 63 21.05 -1.55 -14.22
N SER A 64 20.82 -0.26 -14.36
CA SER A 64 20.53 0.42 -15.62
C SER A 64 21.36 1.70 -15.73
N ILE A 65 21.20 2.43 -16.83
CA ILE A 65 21.76 3.79 -16.96
C ILE A 65 21.19 4.77 -15.92
N GLU A 66 20.01 4.47 -15.37
CA GLU A 66 19.32 5.28 -14.36
C GLU A 66 19.79 4.94 -12.94
N GLY A 67 20.61 3.90 -12.79
CA GLY A 67 21.27 3.54 -11.53
C GLY A 67 20.91 2.14 -11.05
N THR A 68 20.89 1.96 -9.73
CA THR A 68 20.61 0.66 -9.10
C THR A 68 19.19 0.62 -8.56
N MET A 69 18.48 -0.48 -8.76
CA MET A 69 17.14 -0.64 -8.19
C MET A 69 17.21 -0.69 -6.65
N VAL A 70 16.41 0.15 -6.01
CA VAL A 70 16.30 0.31 -4.55
C VAL A 70 14.85 0.18 -4.10
N LYS A 71 14.67 -0.06 -2.79
CA LYS A 71 13.39 0.04 -2.10
C LYS A 71 13.29 1.39 -1.41
N LEU A 72 12.31 2.20 -1.77
CA LEU A 72 11.97 3.44 -1.07
C LEU A 72 10.83 3.15 -0.09
N ASN A 73 11.12 3.15 1.21
CA ASN A 73 10.10 3.09 2.25
C ASN A 73 9.56 4.49 2.53
N ILE A 74 8.25 4.59 2.74
CA ILE A 74 7.52 5.84 2.97
C ILE A 74 6.65 5.63 4.23
N ASP A 75 6.98 6.33 5.31
CA ASP A 75 6.33 6.21 6.61
C ASP A 75 5.56 7.50 6.95
N PHE A 76 4.31 7.33 7.38
CA PHE A 76 3.42 8.40 7.84
C PHE A 76 2.81 8.10 9.23
N THR A 77 3.42 7.20 10.00
CA THR A 77 3.03 6.86 11.38
C THR A 77 3.11 8.07 12.30
N THR A 78 4.17 8.87 12.15
CA THR A 78 4.37 10.12 12.90
C THR A 78 4.73 11.23 11.90
N PRO A 79 3.72 11.94 11.36
CA PRO A 79 3.94 12.98 10.36
C PRO A 79 4.89 14.07 10.88
N LYS A 80 5.88 14.44 10.08
CA LYS A 80 6.71 15.61 10.37
C LYS A 80 5.88 16.87 10.11
N GLN A 81 5.85 17.79 11.09
CA GLN A 81 5.17 19.06 10.92
C GLN A 81 5.92 19.96 9.94
N ASN A 82 5.54 19.87 8.67
CA ASN A 82 6.05 20.74 7.62
C ASN A 82 4.95 21.69 7.16
N LYS A 83 5.28 22.98 6.98
CA LYS A 83 4.39 23.90 6.26
C LYS A 83 4.45 23.52 4.78
N ILE A 84 3.33 23.01 4.26
CA ILE A 84 3.23 22.56 2.88
C ILE A 84 2.75 23.74 2.04
N THR A 85 3.57 24.15 1.08
CA THR A 85 3.23 25.20 0.09
C THR A 85 3.38 24.69 -1.35
N SER A 86 3.40 23.36 -1.55
CA SER A 86 3.70 22.75 -2.84
C SER A 86 2.45 22.53 -3.67
N SER A 87 2.38 23.15 -4.85
CA SER A 87 1.45 22.78 -5.93
C SER A 87 2.08 21.67 -6.78
N LEU A 88 1.80 20.41 -6.45
CA LEU A 88 2.15 19.29 -7.32
C LEU A 88 1.02 19.08 -8.35
N PRO A 89 1.34 18.67 -9.60
CA PRO A 89 0.33 18.35 -10.61
C PRO A 89 -0.43 17.03 -10.33
N ILE A 90 -0.11 16.36 -9.21
CA ILE A 90 -0.71 15.12 -8.75
C ILE A 90 -1.23 15.37 -7.34
N GLU A 91 -2.45 14.88 -7.06
CA GLU A 91 -3.03 14.90 -5.72
C GLU A 91 -2.35 13.82 -4.87
N ILE A 92 -1.54 14.25 -3.91
CA ILE A 92 -0.85 13.38 -2.97
C ILE A 92 -1.30 13.79 -1.58
N LEU A 93 -1.80 12.84 -0.79
CA LEU A 93 -2.11 13.08 0.60
C LEU A 93 -0.87 13.61 1.32
N THR A 94 -1.05 14.60 2.18
CA THR A 94 -0.03 14.92 3.18
C THR A 94 0.13 13.74 4.14
N ALA A 95 1.28 13.62 4.81
CA ALA A 95 1.48 12.54 5.77
C ALA A 95 0.44 12.55 6.91
N THR A 96 -0.06 13.73 7.29
CA THR A 96 -1.13 13.88 8.28
C THR A 96 -2.47 13.34 7.77
N GLU A 97 -2.81 13.62 6.51
CA GLU A 97 -4.05 13.09 5.91
C GLU A 97 -3.96 11.59 5.69
N ALA A 98 -2.82 11.08 5.20
CA ALA A 98 -2.58 9.65 5.06
C ALA A 98 -2.68 8.92 6.41
N LYS A 99 -2.09 9.49 7.48
CA LYS A 99 -2.22 8.96 8.84
C LYS A 99 -3.67 8.89 9.30
N LYS A 100 -4.40 9.98 9.13
CA LYS A 100 -5.80 10.04 9.56
C LYS A 100 -6.63 8.99 8.83
N LEU A 101 -6.43 8.85 7.51
CA LEU A 101 -7.10 7.84 6.70
C LEU A 101 -6.75 6.41 7.17
N ALA A 102 -5.49 6.15 7.52
CA ALA A 102 -5.07 4.87 8.09
C ALA A 102 -5.73 4.58 9.44
N ASP A 103 -5.76 5.56 10.34
CA ASP A 103 -6.39 5.41 11.66
C ASP A 103 -7.91 5.17 11.50
N ASP A 104 -8.58 5.87 10.58
CA ASP A 104 -10.02 5.73 10.28
C ASP A 104 -10.35 4.34 9.67
N ASN A 105 -9.37 3.68 9.02
CA ASN A 105 -9.53 2.37 8.40
C ASN A 105 -8.81 1.23 9.12
N LYS A 106 -8.43 1.42 10.39
CA LYS A 106 -7.73 0.39 11.18
C LYS A 106 -8.46 -0.97 11.22
N VAL A 107 -9.79 -0.97 11.15
CA VAL A 107 -10.61 -2.19 11.06
C VAL A 107 -10.27 -3.03 9.83
N ASN A 108 -9.88 -2.40 8.71
CA ASN A 108 -9.45 -3.13 7.51
C ASN A 108 -8.14 -3.88 7.74
N ALA A 109 -7.17 -3.29 8.44
CA ALA A 109 -5.92 -3.97 8.76
C ALA A 109 -6.17 -5.24 9.61
N GLU A 110 -7.13 -5.18 10.52
CA GLU A 110 -7.56 -6.34 11.33
C GLU A 110 -8.30 -7.40 10.49
N ALA A 111 -9.13 -6.97 9.54
CA ALA A 111 -9.79 -7.86 8.59
C ALA A 111 -8.79 -8.56 7.67
N ILE A 112 -7.81 -7.83 7.14
CA ILE A 112 -6.69 -8.37 6.33
C ILE A 112 -5.94 -9.45 7.12
N LYS A 113 -5.51 -9.16 8.36
CA LYS A 113 -4.82 -10.13 9.22
C LYS A 113 -5.65 -11.39 9.46
N SER A 114 -6.96 -11.24 9.61
CA SER A 114 -7.87 -12.37 9.78
C SER A 114 -7.95 -13.23 8.51
N ILE A 115 -8.05 -12.60 7.33
CA ILE A 115 -8.00 -13.29 6.03
C ILE A 115 -6.66 -14.02 5.85
N GLU A 116 -5.54 -13.35 6.11
CA GLU A 116 -4.20 -13.95 6.00
C GLU A 116 -4.01 -15.12 6.95
N LYS A 117 -4.52 -15.01 8.19
CA LYS A 117 -4.51 -16.11 9.15
C LYS A 117 -5.26 -17.33 8.62
N GLU A 118 -6.44 -17.14 8.02
CA GLU A 118 -7.18 -18.24 7.39
C GLU A 118 -6.43 -18.84 6.22
N ARG A 119 -5.72 -18.00 5.44
CA ARG A 119 -4.91 -18.47 4.31
C ARG A 119 -3.69 -19.29 4.75
N ASN A 120 -3.04 -18.86 5.84
CA ASN A 120 -1.81 -19.48 6.33
C ASN A 120 -2.02 -20.82 7.06
N LYS A 121 -3.27 -21.19 7.36
CA LYS A 121 -3.59 -22.52 7.93
C LYS A 121 -3.29 -23.68 6.98
N GLY A 122 -2.94 -23.41 5.72
CA GLY A 122 -2.78 -24.41 4.68
C GLY A 122 -4.14 -24.88 4.17
N PHE A 123 -4.23 -25.14 2.87
CA PHE A 123 -5.44 -25.61 2.20
C PHE A 123 -5.14 -26.92 1.50
N GLU A 124 -6.11 -27.82 1.46
CA GLU A 124 -6.09 -28.93 0.51
C GLU A 124 -6.40 -28.41 -0.91
N THR A 125 -6.07 -29.18 -1.94
CA THR A 125 -6.35 -28.80 -3.33
C THR A 125 -7.87 -28.65 -3.51
N HIS A 126 -8.34 -27.51 -4.02
CA HIS A 126 -9.76 -27.13 -4.15
C HIS A 126 -10.50 -26.78 -2.84
N ASP A 127 -9.81 -26.62 -1.71
CA ASP A 127 -10.44 -26.16 -0.47
C ASP A 127 -10.88 -24.68 -0.59
N VAL A 128 -12.09 -24.40 -0.10
CA VAL A 128 -12.72 -23.07 -0.08
C VAL A 128 -13.17 -22.80 1.35
N ARG A 129 -12.69 -21.70 1.91
CA ARG A 129 -13.03 -21.25 3.25
C ARG A 129 -13.85 -19.98 3.22
N PHE A 130 -14.63 -19.80 4.28
CA PHE A 130 -15.44 -18.62 4.49
C PHE A 130 -15.06 -17.98 5.82
N LEU A 131 -14.75 -16.69 5.79
CA LEU A 131 -14.57 -15.86 6.97
C LEU A 131 -15.70 -14.83 7.00
N THR A 132 -16.54 -14.86 8.02
CA THR A 132 -17.60 -13.85 8.19
C THR A 132 -17.23 -12.90 9.31
N LEU A 133 -17.23 -11.60 9.01
CA LEU A 133 -17.01 -10.52 9.96
C LEU A 133 -18.26 -9.64 10.05
N ASP A 134 -18.43 -8.95 11.18
CA ASP A 134 -19.47 -7.93 11.33
C ASP A 134 -19.21 -6.76 10.35
N ARG A 135 -20.30 -6.12 9.86
CA ARG A 135 -20.20 -5.08 8.82
C ARG A 135 -19.39 -3.86 9.26
N ASP A 136 -19.42 -3.53 10.54
CA ASP A 136 -18.69 -2.43 11.18
C ASP A 136 -17.18 -2.69 11.31
N LYS A 137 -16.76 -3.96 11.15
CA LYS A 137 -15.34 -4.35 11.15
C LYS A 137 -14.70 -4.29 9.76
N VAL A 138 -15.41 -3.79 8.76
CA VAL A 138 -14.94 -3.76 7.37
C VAL A 138 -15.39 -2.49 6.65
N HIS A 139 -14.43 -1.74 6.12
CA HIS A 139 -14.67 -0.66 5.17
C HIS A 139 -14.24 -1.13 3.76
N LEU A 140 -15.21 -1.42 2.89
CA LEU A 140 -14.96 -1.83 1.49
C LEU A 140 -14.57 -0.62 0.62
N ASN A 141 -13.44 0.03 0.96
CA ASN A 141 -12.83 1.13 0.22
C ASN A 141 -11.86 0.63 -0.86
N SER A 142 -11.25 1.54 -1.62
CA SER A 142 -10.34 1.21 -2.73
C SER A 142 -9.17 0.33 -2.28
N GLY A 143 -8.46 0.70 -1.23
CA GLY A 143 -7.30 -0.07 -0.75
C GLY A 143 -7.64 -1.48 -0.32
N PHE A 144 -8.76 -1.68 0.38
CA PHE A 144 -9.17 -3.01 0.81
C PHE A 144 -9.70 -3.84 -0.37
N LEU A 145 -10.46 -3.26 -1.30
CA LEU A 145 -10.89 -3.95 -2.52
C LEU A 145 -9.71 -4.37 -3.40
N ASP A 146 -8.70 -3.52 -3.54
CA ASP A 146 -7.47 -3.85 -4.27
C ASP A 146 -6.71 -5.01 -3.61
N TYR A 147 -6.61 -5.03 -2.27
CA TYR A 147 -6.06 -6.16 -1.53
C TYR A 147 -6.84 -7.47 -1.84
N LEU A 148 -8.18 -7.42 -1.77
CA LEU A 148 -9.03 -8.59 -2.02
C LEU A 148 -8.85 -9.11 -3.45
N LEU A 149 -8.74 -8.22 -4.44
CA LEU A 149 -8.48 -8.57 -5.83
C LEU A 149 -7.12 -9.27 -5.99
N ASN A 150 -6.05 -8.66 -5.46
CA ASN A 150 -4.68 -9.19 -5.56
C ASN A 150 -4.48 -10.52 -4.81
N THR A 151 -5.34 -10.79 -3.83
CA THR A 151 -5.35 -12.04 -3.06
C THR A 151 -6.42 -13.03 -3.50
N GLU A 152 -7.19 -12.71 -4.55
CA GLU A 152 -8.27 -13.53 -5.12
C GLU A 152 -9.35 -13.93 -4.09
N VAL A 153 -9.62 -13.03 -3.13
CA VAL A 153 -10.64 -13.20 -2.09
C VAL A 153 -11.93 -12.51 -2.54
N GLY A 154 -13.04 -13.25 -2.58
CA GLY A 154 -14.34 -12.72 -2.98
C GLY A 154 -15.15 -12.23 -1.78
N PRO A 155 -15.47 -10.93 -1.64
CA PRO A 155 -16.37 -10.46 -0.59
C PRO A 155 -17.84 -10.60 -1.01
N TYR A 156 -18.68 -11.00 -0.06
CA TYR A 156 -20.14 -10.90 -0.10
C TYR A 156 -20.57 -10.09 1.12
N ALA A 157 -21.33 -9.02 0.93
CA ALA A 157 -21.78 -8.16 2.01
C ALA A 157 -23.31 -8.14 2.08
N ASP A 158 -23.83 -8.22 3.31
CA ASP A 158 -25.21 -7.93 3.64
C ASP A 158 -25.28 -6.81 4.70
N ASP A 159 -26.49 -6.52 5.20
CA ASP A 159 -26.73 -5.42 6.14
C ASP A 159 -26.00 -5.57 7.49
N LYS A 160 -25.59 -6.80 7.86
CA LYS A 160 -25.02 -7.11 9.17
C LYS A 160 -23.59 -7.60 9.10
N THR A 161 -23.21 -8.24 8.00
CA THR A 161 -21.95 -8.97 7.89
C THR A 161 -21.28 -8.82 6.53
N VAL A 162 -19.98 -9.09 6.51
CA VAL A 162 -19.21 -9.31 5.29
C VAL A 162 -18.59 -10.70 5.36
N THR A 163 -18.92 -11.55 4.40
CA THR A 163 -18.36 -12.90 4.24
C THR A 163 -17.32 -12.89 3.12
N PHE A 164 -16.11 -13.32 3.45
CA PHE A 164 -15.01 -13.49 2.52
C PHE A 164 -14.88 -14.95 2.10
N LYS A 165 -15.02 -15.20 0.81
CA LYS A 165 -14.70 -16.48 0.17
C LYS A 165 -13.20 -16.52 -0.15
N ILE A 166 -12.48 -17.36 0.58
CA ILE A 166 -11.03 -17.51 0.48
C ILE A 166 -10.74 -18.84 -0.21
N LYS A 167 -10.05 -18.81 -1.33
CA LYS A 167 -9.65 -20.01 -2.08
C LYS A 167 -8.18 -20.30 -1.86
N ASN A 168 -7.82 -21.58 -1.94
CA ASN A 168 -6.43 -21.96 -2.13
C ASN A 168 -5.95 -21.37 -3.46
N ARG A 169 -4.79 -20.72 -3.47
CA ARG A 169 -4.07 -20.51 -4.73
C ARG A 169 -3.54 -21.88 -5.13
N SER A 170 -4.24 -22.55 -6.03
CA SER A 170 -3.69 -23.69 -6.74
C SER A 170 -2.34 -23.24 -7.30
N THR A 171 -1.23 -23.76 -6.77
CA THR A 171 0.02 -23.70 -7.51
C THR A 171 -0.25 -24.43 -8.81
N TYR A 172 -0.17 -23.69 -9.92
CA TYR A 172 -0.35 -24.11 -11.31
C TYR A 172 -1.78 -24.12 -11.86
N ASP A 173 -2.16 -23.02 -12.50
CA ASP A 173 -2.81 -23.05 -13.82
C ASP A 173 -1.85 -22.39 -14.82
N TYR A 174 -0.86 -23.16 -15.30
CA TYR A 174 -0.06 -22.87 -16.49
C TYR A 174 -0.16 -24.07 -17.43
#